data_AF-A0A815LR97-F1
#
_entry.id   AF-A0A815LR97-F1
#
_cell.length_a   1.000
_cell.length_b   1.000
_cell.length_c   1.000
_cell.angle_alpha   90.00
_cell.angle_beta   90.00
_cell.angle_gamma   90.00
#
_symmetry.space_group_name_H-M   'P 1'
#
loop_
_entity.id
_entity.type
_entity.pdbx_description
1 polymer ?
#
loop_
_entity_poly.entity_id
_entity_poly.type
_entity_poly.pdbx_seq_one_letter_code
_entity_poly.pdbx_strand_id
1 'polypeptide(L)'
;MSNSDAEKESSCITAFSDDEGFTKSFSINETNELLDFFHKYGFVVIRDIVDSQSQIENTVDEIWNLLRVLNPKIDKNDSSTWEDANWPIQMGLKDGGFISHMSDVATKMCWENRQHPNIVKLFQILLQQDDLWVKFDRYGFMRPTKDIPFTNKDNNSITIEDRPEWRSKPNWLHWDQNPWKYPDFMGIQGLLALSDTNSNTGGFHCVPSFTHRFKQWSIDNEQAHRSRGGLVNVPSDDPIRNEVKQIHVRKGSFVAWDSRLPHGNFPNNNNQFRIVQYIAFEPAKENDERELTSRIDAFHMRRLCSKADEQLAGFPEPQLTELGEKIIGIRIARNDYDETIPPLLRRMLNLTKLNLCLTLGLFSQKIVDGNIIRRDIVSQLPKLKKFDFFIHSITFKQNEDTIPSIDDIQRTFIGFEKSSVQCHANYLPKSKQSHCHIYCKRCSMIYFNFITNHFHGGIFHSVRKISLLDEMPFENEFFRRIAQSFPMLEELSVINNEEQQQKKQVFISNNDLENSSPIKYPHLHELRLVRVPDDYVEQFLLNTKTCLEKKFILYVEYESLQRVTHGLTRDQTRMNCEKIIQLYLCYKGKSIIPVVQEFSLCAS
;
A
#
# COMPACT_ATOMS: atom_id res chain seq x y z
N MET A 1 -18.81 -46.09 -20.26
CA MET A 1 -18.74 -44.77 -20.93
C MET A 1 -18.90 -45.04 -22.41
N SER A 2 -19.95 -44.50 -23.02
CA SER A 2 -20.23 -44.73 -24.43
C SER A 2 -19.34 -43.82 -25.30
N ASN A 3 -19.04 -44.22 -26.54
CA ASN A 3 -18.30 -43.34 -27.48
C ASN A 3 -18.96 -41.96 -27.65
N SER A 4 -20.27 -41.85 -27.39
CA SER A 4 -21.01 -40.58 -27.46
C SER A 4 -20.74 -39.61 -26.31
N ASP A 5 -20.29 -40.11 -25.15
CA ASP A 5 -19.92 -39.27 -23.99
C ASP A 5 -18.52 -38.68 -24.18
N ALA A 6 -17.60 -39.47 -24.74
CA ALA A 6 -16.25 -39.03 -25.11
C ALA A 6 -16.24 -38.03 -26.29
N GLU A 7 -17.13 -38.23 -27.28
CA GLU A 7 -17.32 -37.26 -28.37
C GLU A 7 -17.97 -35.95 -27.89
N LYS A 8 -18.86 -35.99 -26.89
CA LYS A 8 -19.43 -34.78 -26.27
C LYS A 8 -18.41 -34.02 -25.43
N GLU A 9 -17.58 -34.69 -24.64
CA GLU A 9 -16.46 -34.06 -23.92
C GLU A 9 -15.44 -33.43 -24.89
N SER A 10 -15.12 -34.12 -25.99
CA SER A 10 -14.26 -33.61 -27.07
C SER A 10 -14.87 -32.39 -27.79
N SER A 11 -16.19 -32.36 -28.02
CA SER A 11 -16.88 -31.23 -28.69
C SER A 11 -16.94 -29.93 -27.87
N CYS A 12 -16.71 -30.01 -26.55
CA CYS A 12 -16.82 -28.87 -25.65
C CYS A 12 -15.45 -28.26 -25.27
N ILE A 13 -14.34 -28.90 -25.67
CA ILE A 13 -12.96 -28.40 -25.57
C ILE A 13 -12.57 -27.65 -26.86
N THR A 14 -13.09 -28.09 -28.01
CA THR A 14 -12.76 -27.54 -29.35
C THR A 14 -13.33 -26.14 -29.63
N ALA A 15 -14.31 -25.65 -28.87
CA ALA A 15 -14.92 -24.35 -29.13
C ALA A 15 -14.00 -23.15 -28.81
N PHE A 16 -12.96 -23.37 -28.00
CA PHE A 16 -12.07 -22.32 -27.52
C PHE A 16 -10.61 -22.58 -27.83
N SER A 17 -10.24 -23.64 -28.56
CA SER A 17 -8.83 -23.96 -28.79
C SER A 17 -8.35 -23.52 -30.18
N ASP A 18 -7.10 -23.09 -30.27
CA ASP A 18 -6.35 -22.96 -31.52
C ASP A 18 -5.85 -24.32 -32.01
N ASP A 19 -5.23 -24.34 -33.19
CA ASP A 19 -4.74 -25.57 -33.85
C ASP A 19 -3.66 -26.31 -33.04
N GLU A 20 -3.06 -25.66 -32.03
CA GLU A 20 -2.02 -26.22 -31.18
C GLU A 20 -2.57 -26.60 -29.78
N GLY A 21 -3.88 -26.49 -29.56
CA GLY A 21 -4.54 -26.88 -28.31
C GLY A 21 -4.48 -25.83 -27.20
N PHE A 22 -4.01 -24.62 -27.49
CA PHE A 22 -4.08 -23.47 -26.57
C PHE A 22 -5.42 -22.75 -26.70
N THR A 23 -5.80 -21.97 -25.71
CA THR A 23 -7.04 -21.18 -25.80
C THR A 23 -6.91 -20.09 -26.86
N LYS A 24 -7.96 -19.86 -27.64
CA LYS A 24 -8.10 -18.77 -28.60
C LYS A 24 -7.66 -17.48 -27.92
N SER A 25 -6.66 -16.87 -28.52
CA SER A 25 -6.01 -15.68 -28.02
C SER A 25 -6.12 -14.55 -29.04
N PHE A 26 -5.83 -13.33 -28.58
CA PHE A 26 -5.91 -12.11 -29.37
C PHE A 26 -4.59 -11.34 -29.25
N SER A 27 -4.22 -10.59 -30.27
CA SER A 27 -3.21 -9.55 -30.16
C SER A 27 -3.82 -8.34 -29.44
N ILE A 28 -3.00 -7.58 -28.72
CA ILE A 28 -3.43 -6.34 -28.05
C ILE A 28 -4.02 -5.28 -29.01
N ASN A 29 -3.79 -5.43 -30.32
CA ASN A 29 -4.31 -4.54 -31.36
C ASN A 29 -5.67 -4.98 -31.92
N GLU A 30 -6.15 -6.19 -31.62
CA GLU A 30 -7.46 -6.72 -32.01
C GLU A 30 -8.53 -6.29 -30.98
N THR A 31 -8.64 -4.96 -30.77
CA THR A 31 -9.37 -4.37 -29.63
C THR A 31 -10.86 -4.70 -29.64
N ASN A 32 -11.52 -4.71 -30.79
CA ASN A 32 -12.96 -5.00 -30.86
C ASN A 32 -13.21 -6.49 -30.61
N GLU A 33 -12.41 -7.35 -31.24
CA GLU A 33 -12.53 -8.80 -31.15
C GLU A 33 -12.25 -9.30 -29.73
N LEU A 34 -11.24 -8.75 -29.06
CA LEU A 34 -10.91 -9.10 -27.68
C LEU A 34 -11.99 -8.60 -26.70
N LEU A 35 -12.58 -7.42 -26.93
CA LEU A 35 -13.67 -6.88 -26.12
C LEU A 35 -14.96 -7.70 -26.29
N ASP A 36 -15.33 -8.02 -27.53
CA ASP A 36 -16.50 -8.84 -27.83
C ASP A 36 -16.38 -10.22 -27.19
N PHE A 37 -15.18 -10.82 -27.25
CA PHE A 37 -14.90 -12.09 -26.60
C PHE A 37 -15.00 -11.98 -25.07
N PHE A 38 -14.39 -10.94 -24.48
CA PHE A 38 -14.43 -10.68 -23.04
C PHE A 38 -15.86 -10.46 -22.54
N HIS A 39 -16.67 -9.65 -23.22
CA HIS A 39 -18.06 -9.41 -22.84
C HIS A 39 -18.92 -10.67 -22.96
N LYS A 40 -18.66 -11.50 -23.97
CA LYS A 40 -19.40 -12.76 -24.16
C LYS A 40 -19.06 -13.78 -23.08
N TYR A 41 -17.76 -14.02 -22.84
CA TYR A 41 -17.30 -15.15 -22.04
C TYR A 41 -16.76 -14.79 -20.64
N GLY A 42 -16.58 -13.50 -20.34
CA GLY A 42 -16.07 -13.01 -19.06
C GLY A 42 -14.56 -13.19 -18.85
N PHE A 43 -13.83 -13.66 -19.86
CA PHE A 43 -12.37 -13.75 -19.85
C PHE A 43 -11.81 -13.53 -21.27
N VAL A 44 -10.52 -13.23 -21.36
CA VAL A 44 -9.80 -13.12 -22.64
C VAL A 44 -8.33 -13.51 -22.46
N VAL A 45 -7.73 -14.09 -23.49
CA VAL A 45 -6.31 -14.41 -23.55
C VAL A 45 -5.62 -13.51 -24.57
N ILE A 46 -4.57 -12.82 -24.16
CA ILE A 46 -3.75 -11.97 -25.04
C ILE A 46 -2.42 -12.66 -25.28
N ARG A 47 -2.16 -13.05 -26.53
CA ARG A 47 -0.88 -13.65 -26.93
C ARG A 47 0.19 -12.57 -27.04
N ASP A 48 1.43 -12.97 -26.75
CA ASP A 48 2.63 -12.14 -26.92
C ASP A 48 2.49 -10.76 -26.26
N ILE A 49 1.84 -10.70 -25.08
CA ILE A 49 1.64 -9.40 -24.41
C ILE A 49 2.98 -8.80 -23.98
N VAL A 50 3.90 -9.68 -23.58
CA VAL A 50 5.33 -9.44 -23.38
C VAL A 50 6.03 -10.26 -24.46
N ASP A 51 6.51 -9.57 -25.50
CA ASP A 51 7.20 -10.15 -26.66
C ASP A 51 8.68 -10.47 -26.37
N SER A 52 9.24 -9.85 -25.33
CA SER A 52 10.60 -10.10 -24.87
C SER A 52 10.71 -11.42 -24.11
N GLN A 53 11.23 -12.44 -24.78
CA GLN A 53 11.56 -13.73 -24.15
C GLN A 53 12.51 -13.55 -22.95
N SER A 54 13.48 -12.64 -23.05
CA SER A 54 14.43 -12.37 -21.97
C SER A 54 13.75 -11.75 -20.74
N GLN A 55 12.71 -10.94 -20.92
CA GLN A 55 11.91 -10.42 -19.81
C GLN A 55 11.19 -11.55 -19.06
N ILE A 56 10.63 -12.52 -19.77
CA ILE A 56 10.00 -13.69 -19.15
C ILE A 56 11.03 -14.53 -18.39
N GLU A 57 12.18 -14.82 -19.00
CA GLU A 57 13.26 -15.60 -18.38
C GLU A 57 13.83 -14.91 -17.14
N ASN A 58 14.10 -13.61 -17.24
CA ASN A 58 14.54 -12.79 -16.10
C ASN A 58 13.52 -12.79 -14.96
N THR A 59 12.21 -12.79 -15.28
CA THR A 59 11.16 -12.89 -14.25
C THR A 59 11.20 -14.25 -13.57
N VAL A 60 11.34 -15.34 -14.33
CA VAL A 60 11.45 -16.70 -13.77
C VAL A 60 12.69 -16.82 -12.87
N ASP A 61 13.83 -16.30 -13.31
CA ASP A 61 15.07 -16.34 -12.53
C ASP A 61 15.01 -15.46 -11.27
N GLU A 62 14.31 -14.32 -11.33
CA GLU A 62 14.05 -13.49 -10.14
C GLU A 62 13.17 -14.23 -9.12
N ILE A 63 12.16 -14.97 -9.56
CA ILE A 63 11.33 -15.81 -8.69
C ILE A 63 12.16 -16.93 -8.04
N TRP A 64 13.04 -17.58 -8.80
CA TRP A 64 13.97 -18.58 -8.23
C TRP A 64 14.95 -17.98 -7.23
N ASN A 65 15.46 -16.78 -7.51
CA ASN A 65 16.30 -16.05 -6.57
C ASN A 65 15.54 -15.71 -5.29
N LEU A 66 14.26 -15.33 -5.39
CA LEU A 66 13.39 -15.10 -4.23
C LEU A 66 13.25 -16.37 -3.38
N LEU A 67 13.00 -17.53 -4.00
CA LEU A 67 12.93 -18.81 -3.29
C LEU A 67 14.27 -19.15 -2.59
N ARG A 68 15.40 -18.94 -3.27
CA ARG A 68 16.74 -19.16 -2.70
C ARG A 68 17.05 -18.23 -1.54
N VAL A 69 16.59 -16.98 -1.58
CA VAL A 69 16.74 -16.05 -0.45
C VAL A 69 15.92 -16.53 0.74
N LEU A 70 14.67 -16.97 0.51
CA LEU A 70 13.82 -17.52 1.57
C LEU A 70 14.39 -18.83 2.17
N ASN A 71 15.03 -19.66 1.36
CA ASN A 71 15.79 -20.81 1.82
C ASN A 71 16.99 -21.11 0.91
N PRO A 72 18.23 -20.85 1.36
CA PRO A 72 19.45 -21.07 0.56
C PRO A 72 19.70 -22.51 0.13
N LYS A 73 19.00 -23.49 0.73
CA LYS A 73 19.11 -24.91 0.35
C LYS A 73 18.34 -25.25 -0.92
N ILE A 74 17.44 -24.39 -1.39
CA ILE A 74 16.67 -24.62 -2.61
C ILE A 74 17.56 -24.35 -3.82
N ASP A 75 17.62 -25.33 -4.72
CA ASP A 75 18.30 -25.22 -6.01
C ASP A 75 17.33 -25.58 -7.15
N LYS A 76 17.24 -24.69 -8.14
CA LYS A 76 16.44 -24.86 -9.37
C LYS A 76 16.82 -26.12 -10.15
N ASN A 77 18.06 -26.60 -10.02
CA ASN A 77 18.59 -27.72 -10.79
C ASN A 77 18.72 -29.03 -9.99
N ASP A 78 18.35 -29.04 -8.70
CA ASP A 78 18.39 -30.23 -7.85
C ASP A 78 17.03 -30.47 -7.18
N SER A 79 16.24 -31.39 -7.74
CA SER A 79 14.90 -31.71 -7.26
C SER A 79 14.87 -32.31 -5.85
N SER A 80 15.98 -32.90 -5.37
CA SER A 80 16.10 -33.37 -3.99
C SER A 80 15.97 -32.23 -2.98
N THR A 81 16.13 -30.99 -3.43
CA THR A 81 15.95 -29.78 -2.62
C THR A 81 14.51 -29.28 -2.59
N TRP A 82 13.59 -29.82 -3.39
CA TRP A 82 12.20 -29.32 -3.51
C TRP A 82 11.22 -29.95 -2.49
N GLU A 83 11.72 -30.84 -1.65
CA GLU A 83 10.98 -31.48 -0.56
C GLU A 83 10.44 -30.45 0.44
N ASP A 84 9.31 -30.76 1.09
CA ASP A 84 8.59 -29.87 2.02
C ASP A 84 9.49 -29.31 3.15
N ALA A 85 10.55 -30.05 3.53
CA ALA A 85 11.51 -29.60 4.54
C ALA A 85 12.33 -28.37 4.12
N ASN A 86 12.51 -28.19 2.81
CA ASN A 86 13.23 -27.05 2.23
C ASN A 86 12.28 -26.06 1.56
N TRP A 87 11.14 -26.52 1.04
CA TRP A 87 10.19 -25.66 0.34
C TRP A 87 9.58 -24.61 1.29
N PRO A 88 9.40 -23.34 0.89
CA PRO A 88 8.91 -22.29 1.78
C PRO A 88 7.38 -22.37 1.98
N ILE A 89 6.90 -23.50 2.50
CA ILE A 89 5.47 -23.83 2.66
C ILE A 89 4.72 -22.80 3.51
N GLN A 90 5.39 -22.16 4.48
CA GLN A 90 4.82 -21.09 5.31
C GLN A 90 4.42 -19.83 4.51
N MET A 91 4.84 -19.71 3.26
CA MET A 91 4.49 -18.59 2.37
C MET A 91 3.21 -18.83 1.55
N GLY A 92 2.47 -19.91 1.81
CA GLY A 92 1.24 -20.25 1.06
C GLY A 92 1.47 -21.18 -0.13
N LEU A 93 2.70 -21.65 -0.32
CA LEU A 93 3.10 -22.51 -1.44
C LEU A 93 2.51 -23.92 -1.38
N LYS A 94 2.10 -24.41 -0.21
CA LYS A 94 1.62 -25.79 -0.03
C LYS A 94 0.23 -26.01 -0.64
N ASP A 95 -0.74 -25.16 -0.29
CA ASP A 95 -2.16 -25.44 -0.60
C ASP A 95 -2.64 -24.77 -1.88
N GLY A 96 -2.07 -23.61 -2.24
CA GLY A 96 -2.50 -22.80 -3.39
C GLY A 96 -1.45 -22.62 -4.48
N GLY A 97 -0.19 -23.01 -4.23
CA GLY A 97 0.91 -22.76 -5.15
C GLY A 97 1.17 -21.27 -5.35
N PHE A 98 1.14 -20.48 -4.26
CA PHE A 98 1.43 -19.05 -4.27
C PHE A 98 2.62 -18.72 -3.39
N ILE A 99 3.47 -17.82 -3.85
CA ILE A 99 4.42 -17.12 -2.98
C ILE A 99 3.62 -16.01 -2.27
N SER A 100 3.88 -15.76 -0.97
CA SER A 100 3.09 -14.91 -0.06
C SER A 100 2.47 -13.65 -0.68
N HIS A 101 1.37 -13.16 -0.10
CA HIS A 101 0.77 -11.87 -0.48
C HIS A 101 1.82 -10.74 -0.45
N MET A 102 1.83 -9.90 -1.49
CA MET A 102 2.77 -8.79 -1.71
C MET A 102 4.23 -9.21 -1.94
N SER A 103 4.48 -10.51 -2.20
CA SER A 103 5.84 -11.01 -2.41
C SER A 103 6.53 -10.49 -3.69
N ASP A 104 5.79 -9.85 -4.58
CA ASP A 104 6.34 -9.40 -5.86
C ASP A 104 6.66 -7.89 -5.85
N VAL A 105 6.08 -7.10 -4.94
CA VAL A 105 6.30 -5.64 -4.80
C VAL A 105 7.77 -5.28 -4.60
N ALA A 106 8.55 -6.17 -4.00
CA ALA A 106 9.96 -5.93 -3.68
C ALA A 106 10.92 -6.15 -4.85
N THR A 107 10.47 -6.71 -5.97
CA THR A 107 11.34 -7.29 -7.01
C THR A 107 11.30 -6.49 -8.32
N LYS A 108 12.41 -6.45 -9.07
CA LYS A 108 12.55 -5.56 -10.24
C LYS A 108 11.62 -6.00 -11.37
N MET A 109 11.65 -7.28 -11.73
CA MET A 109 10.89 -7.79 -12.88
C MET A 109 9.38 -7.74 -12.64
N CYS A 110 8.95 -7.81 -11.37
CA CYS A 110 7.56 -7.54 -11.04
C CYS A 110 7.08 -6.19 -11.58
N TRP A 111 7.88 -5.14 -11.37
CA TRP A 111 7.57 -3.79 -11.82
C TRP A 111 7.72 -3.63 -13.33
N GLU A 112 8.73 -4.26 -13.94
CA GLU A 112 8.87 -4.28 -15.41
C GLU A 112 7.63 -4.88 -16.09
N ASN A 113 7.06 -5.95 -15.52
CA ASN A 113 5.84 -6.55 -16.04
C ASN A 113 4.61 -5.69 -15.76
N ARG A 114 4.47 -5.12 -14.55
CA ARG A 114 3.34 -4.24 -14.20
C ARG A 114 3.28 -2.98 -15.06
N GLN A 115 4.45 -2.39 -15.34
CA GLN A 115 4.54 -1.18 -16.15
C GLN A 115 4.64 -1.47 -17.65
N HIS A 116 4.46 -2.72 -18.08
CA HIS A 116 4.53 -3.07 -19.49
C HIS A 116 3.38 -2.38 -20.26
N PRO A 117 3.66 -1.60 -21.32
CA PRO A 117 2.65 -0.79 -22.00
C PRO A 117 1.44 -1.59 -22.50
N ASN A 118 1.67 -2.79 -23.04
CA ASN A 118 0.58 -3.64 -23.54
C ASN A 118 -0.31 -4.18 -22.42
N ILE A 119 0.25 -4.44 -21.23
CA ILE A 119 -0.53 -4.90 -20.08
C ILE A 119 -1.39 -3.73 -19.57
N VAL A 120 -0.82 -2.54 -19.37
CA VAL A 120 -1.60 -1.37 -18.96
C VAL A 120 -2.70 -1.06 -20.00
N LYS A 121 -2.35 -1.07 -21.29
CA LYS A 121 -3.31 -0.87 -22.40
C LYS A 121 -4.45 -1.88 -22.37
N LEU A 122 -4.17 -3.15 -22.07
CA LEU A 122 -5.22 -4.18 -21.94
C LEU A 122 -6.24 -3.78 -20.86
N PHE A 123 -5.76 -3.39 -19.68
CA PHE A 123 -6.67 -2.98 -18.61
C PHE A 123 -7.40 -1.66 -18.92
N GLN A 124 -6.78 -0.73 -19.65
CA GLN A 124 -7.47 0.50 -20.10
C GLN A 124 -8.62 0.17 -21.05
N ILE A 125 -8.39 -0.75 -21.99
CA ILE A 125 -9.42 -1.26 -22.91
C ILE A 125 -10.56 -1.91 -22.13
N LEU A 126 -10.24 -2.87 -21.25
CA LEU A 126 -11.27 -3.68 -20.60
C LEU A 126 -12.04 -2.90 -19.51
N LEU A 127 -11.39 -2.00 -18.78
CA LEU A 127 -12.04 -1.14 -17.77
C LEU A 127 -12.70 0.10 -18.39
N GLN A 128 -12.38 0.44 -19.64
CA GLN A 128 -12.77 1.71 -20.29
C GLN A 128 -12.37 2.93 -19.46
N GLN A 129 -11.12 2.94 -18.97
CA GLN A 129 -10.55 4.00 -18.13
C GLN A 129 -9.09 4.22 -18.50
N ASP A 130 -8.66 5.47 -18.64
CA ASP A 130 -7.27 5.82 -18.99
C ASP A 130 -6.35 5.84 -17.77
N ASP A 131 -6.86 6.31 -16.64
CA ASP A 131 -6.12 6.48 -15.39
C ASP A 131 -6.37 5.29 -14.48
N LEU A 132 -5.35 4.46 -14.33
CA LEU A 132 -5.39 3.20 -13.62
C LEU A 132 -4.35 3.14 -12.53
N TRP A 133 -4.71 2.48 -11.42
CA TRP A 133 -3.79 2.11 -10.36
C TRP A 133 -3.58 0.59 -10.33
N VAL A 134 -2.32 0.17 -10.25
CA VAL A 134 -1.94 -1.26 -10.23
C VAL A 134 -2.27 -1.92 -8.89
N LYS A 135 -2.89 -3.09 -8.86
CA LYS A 135 -3.06 -3.85 -7.61
C LYS A 135 -1.79 -4.62 -7.29
N PHE A 136 -1.36 -4.53 -6.04
CA PHE A 136 -0.25 -5.34 -5.54
C PHE A 136 -0.75 -6.74 -5.22
N ASP A 137 -0.10 -7.74 -5.81
CA ASP A 137 -0.50 -9.13 -5.67
C ASP A 137 0.71 -10.04 -5.41
N ARG A 138 0.89 -11.12 -6.16
CA ARG A 138 1.90 -12.14 -5.88
C ARG A 138 2.24 -12.97 -7.11
N TYR A 139 3.24 -13.84 -6.96
CA TYR A 139 3.55 -14.90 -7.90
C TYR A 139 2.80 -16.21 -7.61
N GLY A 140 2.34 -16.88 -8.66
CA GLY A 140 1.93 -18.28 -8.61
C GLY A 140 3.09 -19.17 -9.01
N PHE A 141 3.36 -20.21 -8.22
CA PHE A 141 4.47 -21.12 -8.37
C PHE A 141 4.08 -22.52 -7.88
N MET A 142 3.72 -23.42 -8.80
CA MET A 142 3.35 -24.80 -8.50
C MET A 142 4.48 -25.75 -8.86
N ARG A 143 4.84 -26.63 -7.93
CA ARG A 143 5.85 -27.68 -8.13
C ARG A 143 5.41 -28.68 -9.21
N PRO A 144 6.37 -29.31 -9.91
CA PRO A 144 6.07 -30.52 -10.66
C PRO A 144 5.64 -31.63 -9.71
N THR A 145 4.81 -32.57 -10.16
CA THR A 145 4.28 -33.64 -9.29
C THR A 145 4.39 -35.02 -9.91
N LYS A 146 4.85 -35.11 -11.16
CA LYS A 146 4.89 -36.33 -11.94
C LYS A 146 6.23 -36.45 -12.65
N ASP A 147 6.77 -37.65 -12.79
CA ASP A 147 7.98 -37.95 -13.55
C ASP A 147 9.19 -37.04 -13.17
N ILE A 148 9.38 -36.79 -11.87
CA ILE A 148 10.40 -35.87 -11.35
C ILE A 148 11.74 -36.61 -11.21
N PRO A 149 12.84 -36.09 -11.79
CA PRO A 149 14.15 -36.72 -11.66
C PRO A 149 14.83 -36.34 -10.35
N PHE A 150 15.03 -37.28 -9.43
CA PHE A 150 15.75 -37.12 -8.16
C PHE A 150 17.18 -37.67 -8.25
N THR A 151 18.16 -36.83 -7.91
CA THR A 151 19.56 -37.23 -7.86
C THR A 151 19.89 -37.80 -6.48
N ASN A 152 20.34 -39.06 -6.44
CA ASN A 152 20.91 -39.65 -5.24
C ASN A 152 22.35 -39.14 -5.04
N LYS A 153 22.59 -38.45 -3.92
CA LYS A 153 23.90 -37.81 -3.63
C LYS A 153 25.01 -38.81 -3.29
N ASP A 154 24.67 -40.03 -2.89
CA ASP A 154 25.66 -41.04 -2.50
C ASP A 154 26.31 -41.72 -3.71
N ASN A 155 25.61 -41.78 -4.86
CA ASN A 155 26.08 -42.52 -6.03
C ASN A 155 25.81 -41.83 -7.39
N ASN A 156 25.30 -40.60 -7.40
CA ASN A 156 24.90 -39.82 -8.60
C ASN A 156 23.89 -40.52 -9.52
N SER A 157 23.15 -41.52 -9.03
CA SER A 157 22.06 -42.12 -9.81
C SER A 157 20.83 -41.21 -9.84
N ILE A 158 20.04 -41.30 -10.91
CA ILE A 158 18.78 -40.56 -11.06
C ILE A 158 17.62 -41.56 -10.90
N THR A 159 16.72 -41.29 -9.95
CA THR A 159 15.41 -41.96 -9.86
C THR A 159 14.33 -41.04 -10.42
N ILE A 160 13.31 -41.62 -11.07
CA ILE A 160 12.12 -40.87 -11.50
C ILE A 160 11.02 -41.19 -10.52
N GLU A 161 10.48 -40.16 -9.85
CA GLU A 161 9.46 -40.34 -8.82
C GLU A 161 8.30 -39.35 -8.98
N ASP A 162 7.12 -39.79 -8.58
CA ASP A 162 5.94 -38.93 -8.45
C ASP A 162 5.89 -38.31 -7.05
N ARG A 163 5.26 -37.13 -6.96
CA ARG A 163 5.00 -36.40 -5.71
C ARG A 163 3.56 -35.87 -5.70
N PRO A 164 2.54 -36.74 -5.71
CA PRO A 164 1.14 -36.32 -5.76
C PRO A 164 0.71 -35.45 -4.57
N GLU A 165 1.39 -35.56 -3.43
CA GLU A 165 1.20 -34.74 -2.24
C GLU A 165 1.66 -33.28 -2.40
N TRP A 166 2.41 -32.96 -3.46
CA TRP A 166 2.78 -31.58 -3.81
C TRP A 166 1.70 -30.86 -4.61
N ARG A 167 0.64 -31.55 -5.03
CA ARG A 167 -0.48 -30.96 -5.77
C ARG A 167 -1.22 -29.92 -4.93
N SER A 168 -1.60 -28.81 -5.56
CA SER A 168 -2.54 -27.87 -4.97
C SER A 168 -3.93 -28.50 -4.79
N LYS A 169 -4.80 -27.83 -4.02
CA LYS A 169 -6.15 -28.33 -3.74
C LYS A 169 -6.94 -28.59 -5.04
N PRO A 170 -7.54 -29.77 -5.21
CA PRO A 170 -8.45 -30.02 -6.31
C PRO A 170 -9.76 -29.23 -6.12
N ASN A 171 -10.51 -29.04 -7.22
CA ASN A 171 -11.87 -28.49 -7.20
C ASN A 171 -12.01 -27.07 -6.64
N TRP A 172 -10.93 -26.28 -6.66
CA TRP A 172 -10.96 -24.89 -6.22
C TRP A 172 -11.73 -24.03 -7.25
N LEU A 173 -12.99 -23.74 -6.94
CA LEU A 173 -13.86 -22.87 -7.72
C LEU A 173 -14.54 -21.88 -6.78
N HIS A 174 -14.31 -20.60 -7.04
CA HIS A 174 -14.72 -19.50 -6.16
C HIS A 174 -14.90 -18.21 -6.94
N TRP A 175 -15.51 -17.23 -6.28
CA TRP A 175 -15.44 -15.83 -6.64
C TRP A 175 -14.61 -15.08 -5.62
N ASP A 176 -13.73 -14.20 -6.07
CA ASP A 176 -13.08 -13.19 -5.23
C ASP A 176 -14.00 -11.99 -4.94
N GLN A 177 -15.10 -11.89 -5.67
CA GLN A 177 -16.16 -10.91 -5.48
C GLN A 177 -17.43 -11.57 -4.95
N ASN A 178 -17.89 -11.11 -3.78
CA ASN A 178 -19.09 -11.66 -3.17
C ASN A 178 -20.35 -11.30 -4.00
N PRO A 179 -21.08 -12.30 -4.54
CA PRO A 179 -22.24 -12.08 -5.43
C PRO A 179 -23.46 -11.47 -4.72
N TRP A 180 -23.56 -11.59 -3.40
CA TRP A 180 -24.63 -10.96 -2.61
C TRP A 180 -24.29 -9.53 -2.21
N LYS A 181 -23.01 -9.23 -1.99
CA LYS A 181 -22.57 -7.89 -1.54
C LYS A 181 -22.33 -6.93 -2.70
N TYR A 182 -21.82 -7.43 -3.81
CA TYR A 182 -21.43 -6.61 -4.96
C TYR A 182 -21.95 -7.23 -6.27
N PRO A 183 -23.28 -7.40 -6.44
CA PRO A 183 -23.84 -8.06 -7.62
C PRO A 183 -23.57 -7.32 -8.93
N ASP A 184 -23.41 -6.00 -8.86
CA ASP A 184 -23.27 -5.12 -10.04
C ASP A 184 -21.85 -4.54 -10.19
N PHE A 185 -20.92 -4.85 -9.28
CA PHE A 185 -19.53 -4.40 -9.40
C PHE A 185 -18.80 -5.22 -10.46
N MET A 186 -17.94 -4.58 -11.25
CA MET A 186 -17.07 -5.26 -12.22
C MET A 186 -15.64 -4.83 -11.96
N GLY A 187 -14.86 -5.75 -11.41
CA GLY A 187 -13.41 -5.66 -11.37
C GLY A 187 -12.80 -6.54 -12.47
N ILE A 188 -11.54 -6.30 -12.77
CA ILE A 188 -10.78 -7.15 -13.70
C ILE A 188 -9.54 -7.64 -12.97
N GLN A 189 -9.34 -8.95 -13.05
CA GLN A 189 -8.18 -9.64 -12.53
C GLN A 189 -7.38 -10.19 -13.71
N GLY A 190 -6.11 -10.50 -13.47
CA GLY A 190 -5.26 -11.01 -14.52
C GLY A 190 -4.03 -11.73 -14.04
N LEU A 191 -3.43 -12.48 -14.95
CA LEU A 191 -2.14 -13.13 -14.75
C LEU A 191 -1.33 -13.17 -16.04
N LEU A 192 -0.02 -12.98 -15.91
CA LEU A 192 0.98 -13.22 -16.93
C LEU A 192 1.49 -14.66 -16.79
N ALA A 193 1.39 -15.45 -17.86
CA ALA A 193 1.92 -16.80 -17.90
C ALA A 193 3.44 -16.78 -18.12
N LEU A 194 4.21 -17.32 -17.15
CA LEU A 194 5.68 -17.41 -17.23
C LEU A 194 6.15 -18.83 -17.60
N SER A 195 5.21 -19.76 -17.72
CA SER A 195 5.36 -21.12 -18.24
C SER A 195 4.14 -21.48 -19.10
N ASP A 196 4.29 -22.44 -20.01
CA ASP A 196 3.14 -22.98 -20.75
C ASP A 196 2.15 -23.65 -19.80
N THR A 197 0.86 -23.50 -20.13
CA THR A 197 -0.26 -24.09 -19.41
C THR A 197 -1.05 -24.99 -20.34
N ASN A 198 -1.10 -26.29 -20.03
CA ASN A 198 -1.92 -27.30 -20.70
C ASN A 198 -2.72 -28.12 -19.66
N SER A 199 -3.41 -29.17 -20.11
CA SER A 199 -4.29 -29.98 -19.28
C SER A 199 -3.61 -30.63 -18.07
N ASN A 200 -2.27 -30.76 -18.09
CA ASN A 200 -1.50 -31.45 -17.07
C ASN A 200 -0.59 -30.53 -16.25
N THR A 201 -0.34 -29.28 -16.65
CA THR A 201 0.60 -28.40 -15.92
C THR A 201 -0.03 -27.67 -14.75
N GLY A 202 -1.33 -27.80 -14.54
CA GLY A 202 -2.07 -26.91 -13.64
C GLY A 202 -2.24 -25.53 -14.27
N GLY A 203 -3.25 -24.78 -13.86
CA GLY A 203 -3.60 -23.59 -14.61
C GLY A 203 -4.89 -22.92 -14.19
N PHE A 204 -5.18 -21.77 -14.80
CA PHE A 204 -6.44 -21.07 -14.62
C PHE A 204 -7.58 -21.88 -15.24
N HIS A 205 -8.69 -21.97 -14.50
CA HIS A 205 -9.96 -22.48 -15.02
C HIS A 205 -11.10 -21.55 -14.62
N CYS A 206 -12.18 -21.55 -15.37
CA CYS A 206 -13.34 -20.73 -15.08
C CYS A 206 -14.62 -21.34 -15.66
N VAL A 207 -15.77 -20.72 -15.39
CA VAL A 207 -17.03 -21.04 -16.07
C VAL A 207 -17.35 -19.93 -17.08
N PRO A 208 -17.03 -20.11 -18.37
CA PRO A 208 -17.26 -19.08 -19.38
C PRO A 208 -18.71 -18.59 -19.43
N SER A 209 -18.90 -17.30 -19.69
CA SER A 209 -20.21 -16.62 -19.80
C SER A 209 -21.01 -16.56 -18.50
N PHE A 210 -20.46 -16.98 -17.36
CA PHE A 210 -21.18 -16.95 -16.09
C PHE A 210 -21.49 -15.52 -15.59
N THR A 211 -20.72 -14.53 -16.04
CA THR A 211 -20.92 -13.10 -15.70
C THR A 211 -22.36 -12.64 -15.93
N HIS A 212 -23.04 -13.15 -16.96
CA HIS A 212 -24.45 -12.85 -17.29
C HIS A 212 -25.47 -13.44 -16.31
N ARG A 213 -25.08 -14.45 -15.52
CA ARG A 213 -25.92 -15.12 -14.53
C ARG A 213 -25.52 -14.82 -13.09
N PHE A 214 -24.41 -14.10 -12.87
CA PHE A 214 -23.82 -13.87 -11.55
C PHE A 214 -24.81 -13.32 -10.52
N LYS A 215 -25.56 -12.28 -10.88
CA LYS A 215 -26.60 -11.69 -10.04
C LYS A 215 -27.78 -12.63 -9.81
N GLN A 216 -28.22 -13.34 -10.85
CA GLN A 216 -29.35 -14.25 -10.73
C GLN A 216 -29.01 -15.45 -9.84
N TRP A 217 -27.80 -15.99 -9.96
CA TRP A 217 -27.32 -17.08 -9.13
C TRP A 217 -27.36 -16.72 -7.64
N SER A 218 -27.06 -15.48 -7.27
CA SER A 218 -27.10 -15.04 -5.87
C SER A 218 -28.53 -14.97 -5.31
N ILE A 219 -29.51 -14.59 -6.15
CA ILE A 219 -30.93 -14.61 -5.82
C ILE A 219 -31.41 -16.05 -5.63
N ASP A 220 -31.07 -16.93 -6.56
CA ASP A 220 -31.49 -18.34 -6.54
C ASP A 220 -30.85 -19.12 -5.36
N ASN A 221 -29.71 -18.63 -4.85
CA ASN A 221 -28.96 -19.24 -3.77
C ASN A 221 -28.95 -18.38 -2.48
N GLU A 222 -29.99 -17.60 -2.21
CA GLU A 222 -30.07 -16.70 -1.04
C GLU A 222 -29.82 -17.41 0.31
N GLN A 223 -30.15 -18.70 0.39
CA GLN A 223 -29.93 -19.52 1.60
C GLN A 223 -28.53 -20.15 1.69
N ALA A 224 -27.79 -20.22 0.58
CA ALA A 224 -26.46 -20.83 0.54
C ALA A 224 -25.46 -19.87 1.21
N HIS A 225 -25.11 -20.16 2.46
CA HIS A 225 -24.07 -19.51 3.27
C HIS A 225 -23.93 -17.99 3.10
N ARG A 226 -24.47 -17.24 4.08
CA ARG A 226 -24.15 -15.83 4.36
C ARG A 226 -22.65 -15.65 4.71
N SER A 227 -21.77 -15.90 3.76
CA SER A 227 -20.35 -15.59 3.82
C SER A 227 -20.24 -14.09 4.06
N ARG A 228 -19.72 -13.70 5.24
CA ARG A 228 -19.44 -12.31 5.57
C ARG A 228 -18.20 -11.76 4.85
N GLY A 229 -17.47 -12.62 4.11
CA GLY A 229 -16.20 -12.30 3.45
C GLY A 229 -16.38 -11.88 1.98
N GLY A 230 -15.29 -11.35 1.39
CA GLY A 230 -15.24 -11.03 -0.04
C GLY A 230 -15.20 -12.28 -0.93
N LEU A 231 -14.49 -13.32 -0.49
CA LEU A 231 -14.39 -14.60 -1.20
C LEU A 231 -15.62 -15.48 -0.93
N VAL A 232 -16.14 -16.10 -1.99
CA VAL A 232 -17.25 -17.06 -1.92
C VAL A 232 -16.88 -18.32 -2.70
N ASN A 233 -16.86 -19.46 -2.02
CA ASN A 233 -16.67 -20.75 -2.67
C ASN A 233 -17.98 -21.19 -3.33
N VAL A 234 -17.88 -21.72 -4.54
CA VAL A 234 -19.02 -22.40 -5.19
C VAL A 234 -19.35 -23.67 -4.38
N PRO A 235 -20.61 -23.95 -4.02
CA PRO A 235 -20.97 -25.20 -3.34
C PRO A 235 -20.51 -26.44 -4.13
N SER A 236 -20.11 -27.51 -3.44
CA SER A 236 -19.54 -28.70 -4.09
C SER A 236 -20.53 -29.45 -4.98
N ASP A 237 -21.81 -29.32 -4.69
CA ASP A 237 -22.96 -29.92 -5.39
C ASP A 237 -23.60 -28.97 -6.41
N ASP A 238 -23.09 -27.74 -6.57
CA ASP A 238 -23.63 -26.78 -7.52
C ASP A 238 -23.39 -27.25 -8.98
N PRO A 239 -24.43 -27.30 -9.83
CA PRO A 239 -24.33 -27.78 -11.20
C PRO A 239 -23.37 -26.95 -12.07
N ILE A 240 -23.07 -25.69 -11.73
CA ILE A 240 -22.17 -24.84 -12.51
C ILE A 240 -20.74 -25.41 -12.57
N ARG A 241 -20.38 -26.30 -11.63
CA ARG A 241 -19.10 -27.01 -11.63
C ARG A 241 -18.91 -27.90 -12.86
N ASN A 242 -20.00 -28.40 -13.46
CA ASN A 242 -19.96 -29.18 -14.71
C ASN A 242 -19.67 -28.32 -15.94
N GLU A 243 -19.72 -26.99 -15.80
CA GLU A 243 -19.48 -26.04 -16.89
C GLU A 243 -18.04 -25.49 -16.89
N VAL A 244 -17.19 -25.93 -15.96
CA VAL A 244 -15.80 -25.45 -15.82
C VAL A 244 -14.97 -25.81 -17.06
N LYS A 245 -14.16 -24.86 -17.52
CA LYS A 245 -13.20 -25.00 -18.61
C LYS A 245 -11.80 -24.64 -18.16
N GLN A 246 -10.84 -25.53 -18.46
CA GLN A 246 -9.42 -25.25 -18.32
C GLN A 246 -8.99 -24.29 -19.43
N ILE A 247 -8.26 -23.24 -19.06
CA ILE A 247 -7.76 -22.25 -20.00
C ILE A 247 -6.28 -22.53 -20.22
N HIS A 248 -5.96 -23.12 -21.38
CA HIS A 248 -4.58 -23.38 -21.80
C HIS A 248 -3.96 -22.12 -22.37
N VAL A 249 -2.74 -21.80 -21.95
CA VAL A 249 -2.11 -20.50 -22.21
C VAL A 249 -0.63 -20.70 -22.50
N ARG A 250 -0.11 -20.00 -23.50
CA ARG A 250 1.32 -19.99 -23.84
C ARG A 250 2.09 -19.14 -22.85
N LYS A 251 3.34 -19.52 -22.57
CA LYS A 251 4.32 -18.65 -21.93
C LYS A 251 4.37 -17.29 -22.66
N GLY A 252 4.41 -16.20 -21.89
CA GLY A 252 4.39 -14.82 -22.41
C GLY A 252 2.99 -14.25 -22.70
N SER A 253 1.93 -15.08 -22.63
CA SER A 253 0.55 -14.62 -22.80
C SER A 253 -0.05 -14.13 -21.48
N PHE A 254 -1.09 -13.31 -21.59
CA PHE A 254 -1.85 -12.79 -20.46
C PHE A 254 -3.27 -13.35 -20.44
N VAL A 255 -3.77 -13.72 -19.27
CA VAL A 255 -5.19 -14.00 -19.07
C VAL A 255 -5.78 -12.86 -18.25
N ALA A 256 -6.85 -12.24 -18.75
CA ALA A 256 -7.66 -11.30 -17.98
C ALA A 256 -9.07 -11.83 -17.84
N TRP A 257 -9.68 -11.67 -16.67
CA TRP A 257 -11.05 -12.11 -16.41
C TRP A 257 -11.83 -11.13 -15.54
N ASP A 258 -13.14 -11.14 -15.74
CA ASP A 258 -14.12 -10.41 -14.96
C ASP A 258 -14.23 -11.04 -13.56
N SER A 259 -14.18 -10.23 -12.51
CA SER A 259 -14.25 -10.70 -11.12
C SER A 259 -15.55 -11.45 -10.76
N ARG A 260 -16.59 -11.34 -11.58
CA ARG A 260 -17.86 -12.08 -11.46
C ARG A 260 -17.80 -13.49 -12.03
N LEU A 261 -16.70 -13.85 -12.71
CA LEU A 261 -16.49 -15.18 -13.26
C LEU A 261 -16.02 -16.14 -12.14
N PRO A 262 -16.72 -17.27 -11.88
CA PRO A 262 -16.22 -18.27 -10.95
C PRO A 262 -15.00 -18.93 -11.56
N HIS A 263 -13.93 -18.97 -10.79
CA HIS A 263 -12.63 -19.37 -11.27
C HIS A 263 -11.79 -20.03 -10.16
N GLY A 264 -10.57 -20.42 -10.52
CA GLY A 264 -9.57 -20.95 -9.61
C GLY A 264 -8.40 -21.52 -10.39
N ASN A 265 -7.64 -22.40 -9.73
CA ASN A 265 -6.60 -23.15 -10.42
C ASN A 265 -6.81 -24.66 -10.30
N PHE A 266 -6.63 -25.39 -11.40
CA PHE A 266 -6.54 -26.84 -11.37
C PHE A 266 -5.09 -27.28 -11.01
N PRO A 267 -4.91 -28.43 -10.34
CA PRO A 267 -3.59 -28.85 -9.87
C PRO A 267 -2.60 -29.19 -10.98
N ASN A 268 -1.31 -28.97 -10.72
CA ASN A 268 -0.22 -29.44 -11.58
C ASN A 268 -0.12 -30.98 -11.49
N ASN A 269 0.05 -31.63 -12.63
CA ASN A 269 0.22 -33.06 -12.82
C ASN A 269 1.29 -33.36 -13.90
N ASN A 270 2.33 -32.52 -13.95
CA ASN A 270 3.41 -32.57 -14.93
C ASN A 270 4.79 -32.63 -14.22
N ASN A 271 5.86 -32.81 -15.01
CA ASN A 271 7.26 -32.73 -14.57
C ASN A 271 7.84 -31.31 -14.65
N GLN A 272 7.07 -30.34 -15.13
CA GLN A 272 7.44 -28.92 -15.17
C GLN A 272 6.77 -28.11 -14.06
N PHE A 273 7.41 -27.02 -13.66
CA PHE A 273 6.79 -26.00 -12.81
C PHE A 273 5.73 -25.21 -13.57
N ARG A 274 4.68 -24.79 -12.87
CA ARG A 274 3.75 -23.76 -13.37
C ARG A 274 4.03 -22.44 -12.68
N ILE A 275 4.38 -21.43 -13.46
CA ILE A 275 4.83 -20.13 -12.98
C ILE A 275 3.98 -19.04 -13.62
N VAL A 276 3.42 -18.15 -12.80
CA VAL A 276 2.62 -17.00 -13.24
C VAL A 276 2.87 -15.79 -12.34
N GLN A 277 2.62 -14.59 -12.85
CA GLN A 277 2.52 -13.37 -12.04
C GLN A 277 1.09 -12.84 -12.09
N TYR A 278 0.47 -12.60 -10.94
CA TYR A 278 -0.84 -11.95 -10.89
C TYR A 278 -0.68 -10.43 -11.02
N ILE A 279 -1.41 -9.85 -11.98
CA ILE A 279 -1.38 -8.42 -12.27
C ILE A 279 -2.82 -7.99 -12.52
N ALA A 280 -3.27 -6.99 -11.78
CA ALA A 280 -4.59 -6.40 -11.93
C ALA A 280 -4.49 -4.88 -11.77
N PHE A 281 -5.51 -4.18 -12.26
CA PHE A 281 -5.63 -2.74 -12.13
C PHE A 281 -7.03 -2.37 -11.65
N GLU A 282 -7.16 -1.16 -11.13
CA GLU A 282 -8.44 -0.51 -10.89
C GLU A 282 -8.39 0.94 -11.35
N PRO A 283 -9.55 1.58 -11.54
CA PRO A 283 -9.59 3.01 -11.79
C PRO A 283 -8.82 3.77 -10.70
N ALA A 284 -8.01 4.74 -11.11
CA ALA A 284 -7.24 5.57 -10.20
C ALA A 284 -8.18 6.34 -9.27
N LYS A 285 -7.89 6.33 -7.96
CA LYS A 285 -8.67 7.06 -6.95
C LYS A 285 -7.89 8.29 -6.51
N GLU A 286 -7.62 9.19 -7.44
CA GLU A 286 -6.66 10.29 -7.25
C GLU A 286 -6.94 11.17 -6.02
N ASN A 287 -8.21 11.26 -5.61
CA ASN A 287 -8.64 12.02 -4.43
C ASN A 287 -8.49 11.25 -3.11
N ASP A 288 -8.05 9.98 -3.13
CA ASP A 288 -7.78 9.16 -1.95
C ASP A 288 -6.28 9.19 -1.60
N GLU A 289 -5.87 10.26 -0.91
CA GLU A 289 -4.48 10.46 -0.50
C GLU A 289 -3.95 9.33 0.40
N ARG A 290 -4.82 8.68 1.18
CA ARG A 290 -4.46 7.54 2.05
C ARG A 290 -4.03 6.36 1.22
N GLU A 291 -4.84 6.01 0.23
CA GLU A 291 -4.53 4.92 -0.68
C GLU A 291 -3.27 5.23 -1.47
N LEU A 292 -3.14 6.45 -1.99
CA LEU A 292 -1.95 6.91 -2.70
C LEU A 292 -0.67 6.71 -1.88
N THR A 293 -0.67 7.20 -0.64
CA THR A 293 0.50 7.15 0.24
C THR A 293 0.82 5.75 0.68
N SER A 294 -0.19 4.95 1.04
CA SER A 294 0.03 3.55 1.39
C SER A 294 0.66 2.76 0.24
N ARG A 295 0.32 3.08 -1.01
CA ARG A 295 0.85 2.41 -2.20
C ARG A 295 2.30 2.80 -2.46
N ILE A 296 2.62 4.09 -2.29
CA ILE A 296 3.98 4.61 -2.39
C ILE A 296 4.88 4.05 -1.28
N ASP A 297 4.39 4.07 -0.04
CA ASP A 297 5.12 3.51 1.10
C ASP A 297 5.39 2.03 0.89
N ALA A 298 4.41 1.26 0.41
CA ALA A 298 4.61 -0.16 0.10
C ALA A 298 5.69 -0.39 -0.96
N PHE A 299 5.78 0.48 -1.98
CA PHE A 299 6.85 0.43 -2.98
C PHE A 299 8.23 0.74 -2.38
N HIS A 300 8.36 1.83 -1.63
CA HIS A 300 9.65 2.23 -1.05
C HIS A 300 10.11 1.32 0.10
N MET A 301 9.19 0.84 0.93
CA MET A 301 9.54 -0.04 2.04
C MET A 301 9.93 -1.45 1.57
N ARG A 302 9.60 -1.84 0.32
CA ARG A 302 9.95 -3.13 -0.28
C ARG A 302 9.65 -4.34 0.63
N ARG A 303 8.51 -4.34 1.35
CA ARG A 303 8.22 -5.39 2.34
C ARG A 303 7.68 -6.66 1.68
N LEU A 304 8.29 -7.80 1.97
CA LEU A 304 7.78 -9.13 1.61
C LEU A 304 7.03 -9.77 2.81
N CYS A 305 7.65 -9.69 3.99
CA CYS A 305 7.14 -10.04 5.32
C CYS A 305 8.25 -9.81 6.37
N SER A 306 7.89 -9.71 7.66
CA SER A 306 8.80 -9.31 8.76
C SER A 306 10.09 -10.14 8.93
N LYS A 307 10.18 -11.36 8.37
CA LYS A 307 11.41 -12.19 8.38
C LYS A 307 12.24 -12.10 7.10
N ALA A 308 11.65 -11.69 5.98
CA ALA A 308 12.31 -11.61 4.67
C ALA A 308 12.88 -10.20 4.40
N ASP A 309 12.43 -9.18 5.14
CA ASP A 309 12.81 -7.78 4.92
C ASP A 309 14.33 -7.53 5.09
N GLU A 310 15.02 -8.23 6.00
CA GLU A 310 16.50 -8.14 6.14
C GLU A 310 17.25 -8.80 4.97
N GLN A 311 16.68 -9.85 4.37
CA GLN A 311 17.32 -10.65 3.33
C GLN A 311 17.10 -10.08 1.92
N LEU A 312 16.22 -9.08 1.79
CA LEU A 312 15.93 -8.35 0.55
C LEU A 312 16.97 -7.30 0.16
N ALA A 313 17.90 -6.96 1.05
CA ALA A 313 18.92 -5.95 0.80
C ALA A 313 19.78 -6.22 -0.46
N GLY A 314 19.78 -7.46 -0.96
CA GLY A 314 20.49 -7.87 -2.19
C GLY A 314 19.71 -7.73 -3.50
N PHE A 315 18.41 -7.44 -3.50
CA PHE A 315 17.65 -7.28 -4.76
C PHE A 315 17.82 -5.88 -5.34
N PRO A 316 18.01 -5.74 -6.66
CA PRO A 316 18.07 -4.43 -7.31
C PRO A 316 16.78 -3.65 -7.06
N GLU A 317 16.91 -2.34 -6.86
CA GLU A 317 15.75 -1.46 -6.68
C GLU A 317 14.95 -1.37 -7.98
N PRO A 318 13.63 -1.62 -7.96
CA PRO A 318 12.80 -1.46 -9.14
C PRO A 318 12.87 -0.03 -9.67
N GLN A 319 13.07 0.11 -10.98
CA GLN A 319 13.07 1.41 -11.65
C GLN A 319 11.72 1.62 -12.31
N LEU A 320 11.03 2.69 -11.90
CA LEU A 320 9.76 3.07 -12.51
C LEU A 320 10.00 3.89 -13.77
N THR A 321 9.37 3.48 -14.85
CA THR A 321 9.14 4.32 -16.04
C THR A 321 8.12 5.41 -15.73
N GLU A 322 7.95 6.38 -16.63
CA GLU A 322 6.86 7.37 -16.52
C GLU A 322 5.47 6.71 -16.41
N LEU A 323 5.27 5.60 -17.12
CA LEU A 323 4.06 4.80 -16.99
C LEU A 323 3.97 4.11 -15.63
N GLY A 324 5.09 3.56 -15.14
CA GLY A 324 5.23 3.00 -13.78
C GLY A 324 4.84 4.00 -12.69
N GLU A 325 5.35 5.23 -12.77
CA GLU A 325 5.01 6.34 -11.88
C GLU A 325 3.52 6.70 -11.94
N LYS A 326 2.92 6.64 -13.13
CA LYS A 326 1.48 6.88 -13.31
C LYS A 326 0.65 5.79 -12.63
N ILE A 327 0.94 4.52 -12.89
CA ILE A 327 0.12 3.39 -12.41
C ILE A 327 0.26 3.10 -10.92
N ILE A 328 1.34 3.55 -10.28
CA ILE A 328 1.44 3.50 -8.82
C ILE A 328 0.74 4.71 -8.16
N GLY A 329 0.69 5.84 -8.86
CA GLY A 329 0.11 7.11 -8.41
C GLY A 329 1.13 8.23 -8.14
N ILE A 330 2.44 7.96 -8.24
CA ILE A 330 3.53 8.93 -7.99
C ILE A 330 3.39 10.18 -8.85
N ARG A 331 2.97 10.05 -10.11
CA ARG A 331 2.89 11.20 -11.03
C ARG A 331 1.90 12.28 -10.58
N ILE A 332 0.80 11.90 -9.91
CA ILE A 332 -0.17 12.87 -9.38
C ILE A 332 0.36 13.49 -8.09
N ALA A 333 1.16 12.74 -7.35
CA ALA A 333 1.84 13.24 -6.16
C ALA A 333 3.02 14.17 -6.47
N ARG A 334 3.44 14.29 -7.74
CA ARG A 334 4.19 15.45 -8.24
C ARG A 334 3.26 16.67 -8.34
N ASN A 335 2.78 17.16 -7.19
CA ASN A 335 2.62 18.59 -6.98
C ASN A 335 4.02 19.21 -6.92
N ASP A 336 4.79 19.06 -8.00
CA ASP A 336 6.14 19.56 -8.04
C ASP A 336 6.03 21.08 -8.00
N TYR A 337 6.67 21.67 -6.99
CA TYR A 337 6.73 23.10 -6.81
C TYR A 337 7.05 23.78 -8.13
N ASP A 338 8.01 23.23 -8.89
CA ASP A 338 8.53 23.77 -10.14
C ASP A 338 7.46 23.86 -11.26
N GLU A 339 6.51 22.92 -11.33
CA GLU A 339 5.50 22.84 -12.41
C GLU A 339 4.19 23.58 -12.09
N THR A 340 3.92 23.84 -10.81
CA THR A 340 2.63 24.35 -10.35
C THR A 340 2.69 25.81 -9.90
N ILE A 341 3.55 26.10 -8.90
CA ILE A 341 3.53 27.38 -8.20
C ILE A 341 4.16 28.51 -9.03
N PRO A 342 5.40 28.41 -9.55
CA PRO A 342 6.00 29.48 -10.34
C PRO A 342 5.21 29.80 -11.61
N PRO A 343 4.75 28.83 -12.44
CA PRO A 343 3.97 29.15 -13.63
C PRO A 343 2.65 29.85 -13.32
N LEU A 344 1.99 29.53 -12.21
CA LEU A 344 0.79 30.23 -11.76
C LEU A 344 1.11 31.66 -11.34
N LEU A 345 2.09 31.84 -10.45
CA LEU A 345 2.44 33.15 -9.89
C LEU A 345 2.98 34.11 -10.95
N ARG A 346 3.74 33.64 -11.94
CA ARG A 346 4.23 34.46 -13.08
C ARG A 346 3.09 35.14 -13.85
N ARG A 347 1.87 34.60 -13.83
CA ARG A 347 0.69 35.20 -14.46
C ARG A 347 0.07 36.34 -13.64
N MET A 348 0.49 36.52 -12.38
CA MET A 348 -0.08 37.48 -11.42
C MET A 348 0.81 38.72 -11.20
N LEU A 349 1.24 39.39 -12.29
CA LEU A 349 2.23 40.49 -12.25
C LEU A 349 1.84 41.72 -11.40
N ASN A 350 0.56 41.86 -11.05
CA ASN A 350 0.06 42.96 -10.21
C ASN A 350 -0.05 42.60 -8.71
N LEU A 351 0.35 41.38 -8.32
CA LEU A 351 0.25 40.92 -6.94
C LEU A 351 1.16 41.73 -6.01
N THR A 352 0.57 42.37 -5.00
CA THR A 352 1.30 43.21 -4.02
C THR A 352 1.49 42.54 -2.66
N LYS A 353 0.70 41.51 -2.36
CA LYS A 353 0.75 40.74 -1.12
C LYS A 353 0.54 39.26 -1.42
N LEU A 354 1.36 38.39 -0.85
CA LEU A 354 1.25 36.94 -0.96
C LEU A 354 1.43 36.30 0.43
N ASN A 355 0.52 35.40 0.80
CA ASN A 355 0.72 34.48 1.92
C ASN A 355 0.74 33.07 1.33
N LEU A 356 1.88 32.39 1.38
CA LEU A 356 2.05 31.07 0.78
C LEU A 356 2.18 30.01 1.87
N CYS A 357 1.21 29.11 1.97
CA CYS A 357 1.32 27.90 2.79
C CYS A 357 1.46 26.72 1.85
N LEU A 358 2.58 25.99 1.97
CA LEU A 358 2.93 24.94 1.04
C LEU A 358 3.48 23.73 1.80
N THR A 359 2.91 22.56 1.55
CA THR A 359 3.47 21.28 1.99
C THR A 359 3.89 20.51 0.75
N LEU A 360 5.19 20.35 0.58
CA LEU A 360 5.80 19.56 -0.47
C LEU A 360 5.96 18.15 0.05
N GLY A 361 5.13 17.26 -0.49
CA GLY A 361 5.05 15.87 -0.11
C GLY A 361 6.27 15.05 -0.55
N LEU A 362 6.18 13.76 -0.22
CA LEU A 362 7.16 12.67 -0.27
C LEU A 362 7.98 12.49 -1.57
N PHE A 363 7.71 13.25 -2.64
CA PHE A 363 8.29 13.11 -3.98
C PHE A 363 9.24 14.24 -4.36
N SER A 364 9.28 15.34 -3.58
CA SER A 364 10.30 16.35 -3.77
C SER A 364 11.62 15.82 -3.20
N GLN A 365 12.61 15.58 -4.05
CA GLN A 365 13.99 15.37 -3.58
C GLN A 365 14.65 16.68 -3.13
N LYS A 366 14.00 17.82 -3.38
CA LYS A 366 14.53 19.16 -3.15
C LYS A 366 13.87 19.80 -1.93
N ILE A 367 14.69 20.41 -1.09
CA ILE A 367 14.24 21.36 -0.07
C ILE A 367 14.09 22.71 -0.75
N VAL A 368 12.93 23.34 -0.62
CA VAL A 368 12.70 24.69 -1.18
C VAL A 368 13.31 25.73 -0.23
N ASP A 369 14.54 26.13 -0.53
CA ASP A 369 15.31 27.10 0.25
C ASP A 369 15.07 28.57 -0.21
N GLY A 370 15.77 29.51 0.42
CA GLY A 370 15.66 30.94 0.13
C GLY A 370 16.15 31.33 -1.27
N ASN A 371 17.05 30.55 -1.88
CA ASN A 371 17.53 30.80 -3.23
C ASN A 371 16.44 30.46 -4.25
N ILE A 372 15.79 29.30 -4.08
CA ILE A 372 14.68 28.84 -4.92
C ILE A 372 13.53 29.85 -4.82
N ILE A 373 13.12 30.22 -3.61
CA ILE A 373 12.04 31.19 -3.40
C ILE A 373 12.37 32.55 -4.04
N ARG A 374 13.62 33.04 -3.92
CA ARG A 374 14.02 34.28 -4.60
C ARG A 374 13.89 34.16 -6.10
N ARG A 375 14.45 33.10 -6.69
CA ARG A 375 14.48 32.87 -8.14
C ARG A 375 13.07 32.77 -8.71
N ASP A 376 12.22 31.98 -8.07
CA ASP A 376 10.96 31.52 -8.67
C ASP A 376 9.76 32.39 -8.31
N ILE A 377 9.80 33.07 -7.16
CA ILE A 377 8.69 33.91 -6.68
C ILE A 377 9.10 35.38 -6.65
N VAL A 378 10.10 35.74 -5.85
CA VAL A 378 10.42 37.15 -5.58
C VAL A 378 10.86 37.88 -6.85
N SER A 379 11.77 37.30 -7.62
CA SER A 379 12.27 37.88 -8.88
C SER A 379 11.21 37.95 -9.99
N GLN A 380 10.17 37.11 -9.91
CA GLN A 380 9.10 37.05 -10.90
C GLN A 380 7.92 37.98 -10.59
N LEU A 381 7.84 38.50 -9.35
CA LEU A 381 6.74 39.33 -8.87
C LEU A 381 7.24 40.73 -8.46
N PRO A 382 7.54 41.63 -9.42
CA PRO A 382 8.22 42.91 -9.13
C PRO A 382 7.40 43.88 -8.28
N LYS A 383 6.08 43.69 -8.16
CA LYS A 383 5.19 44.53 -7.34
C LYS A 383 4.92 43.95 -5.94
N LEU A 384 5.48 42.79 -5.60
CA LEU A 384 5.25 42.11 -4.33
C LEU A 384 5.92 42.90 -3.19
N LYS A 385 5.09 43.51 -2.33
CA LYS A 385 5.54 44.33 -1.19
C LYS A 385 5.52 43.56 0.12
N LYS A 386 4.63 42.56 0.24
CA LYS A 386 4.51 41.73 1.43
C LYS A 386 4.48 40.26 1.02
N PHE A 387 5.38 39.47 1.57
CA PHE A 387 5.43 38.04 1.31
C PHE A 387 5.67 37.28 2.61
N ASP A 388 4.63 36.62 3.10
CA ASP A 388 4.73 35.68 4.22
C ASP A 388 4.61 34.26 3.66
N PHE A 389 5.36 33.33 4.23
CA PHE A 389 5.25 31.93 3.84
C PHE A 389 5.46 30.96 4.99
N PHE A 390 4.91 29.76 4.82
CA PHE A 390 5.23 28.54 5.54
C PHE A 390 5.39 27.44 4.51
N ILE A 391 6.57 26.84 4.47
CA ILE A 391 6.92 25.78 3.52
C ILE A 391 7.38 24.59 4.35
N HIS A 392 6.72 23.46 4.16
CA HIS A 392 7.10 22.18 4.75
C HIS A 392 7.54 21.26 3.62
N SER A 393 8.82 20.89 3.56
CA SER A 393 9.37 19.93 2.61
C SER A 393 9.59 18.57 3.27
N ILE A 394 9.10 17.50 2.66
CA ILE A 394 9.34 16.12 3.09
C ILE A 394 10.17 15.41 2.01
N THR A 395 11.37 14.91 2.35
CA THR A 395 12.25 14.22 1.40
C THR A 395 12.67 12.85 1.92
N PHE A 396 12.69 11.81 1.09
CA PHE A 396 13.27 10.51 1.48
C PHE A 396 14.78 10.49 1.26
N LYS A 397 15.55 10.18 2.30
CA LYS A 397 17.01 10.01 2.21
C LYS A 397 17.47 8.85 3.07
N GLN A 398 18.47 8.11 2.60
CA GLN A 398 18.96 6.93 3.33
C GLN A 398 19.74 7.30 4.60
N ASN A 399 20.43 8.46 4.60
CA ASN A 399 21.31 8.92 5.68
C ASN A 399 21.12 10.41 5.98
N GLU A 400 21.27 10.79 7.24
CA GLU A 400 21.15 12.18 7.73
C GLU A 400 22.13 13.15 7.04
N ASP A 401 23.38 12.71 6.80
CA ASP A 401 24.47 13.51 6.20
C ASP A 401 24.18 14.06 4.80
N THR A 402 23.13 13.57 4.16
CA THR A 402 22.74 14.00 2.82
C THR A 402 21.80 15.21 2.83
N ILE A 403 21.43 15.72 4.01
CA ILE A 403 20.52 16.85 4.22
C ILE A 403 21.34 18.12 4.51
N PRO A 404 21.09 19.25 3.82
CA PRO A 404 21.68 20.53 4.19
C PRO A 404 21.40 20.86 5.66
N SER A 405 22.40 21.36 6.40
CA SER A 405 22.19 21.72 7.80
C SER A 405 21.15 22.85 7.93
N ILE A 406 20.49 22.96 9.09
CA ILE A 406 19.58 24.08 9.36
C ILE A 406 20.29 25.41 9.13
N ASP A 407 21.56 25.51 9.52
CA ASP A 407 22.37 26.70 9.29
C ASP A 407 22.62 26.98 7.81
N ASP A 408 22.84 25.95 6.98
CA ASP A 408 22.95 26.11 5.53
C ASP A 408 21.67 26.66 4.93
N ILE A 409 20.52 26.09 5.30
CA ILE A 409 19.21 26.53 4.81
C ILE A 409 18.93 27.95 5.30
N GLN A 410 19.16 28.23 6.59
CA GLN A 410 18.95 29.55 7.18
C GLN A 410 19.82 30.63 6.53
N ARG A 411 21.05 30.30 6.11
CA ARG A 411 21.94 31.21 5.36
C ARG A 411 21.36 31.64 4.01
N THR A 412 20.57 30.80 3.35
CA THR A 412 19.93 31.15 2.06
C THR A 412 18.91 32.30 2.17
N PHE A 413 18.45 32.60 3.39
CA PHE A 413 17.52 33.69 3.68
C PHE A 413 18.21 34.99 4.11
N ILE A 414 19.55 35.07 4.11
CA ILE A 414 20.27 36.32 4.40
C ILE A 414 19.88 37.39 3.38
N GLY A 415 19.39 38.54 3.83
CA GLY A 415 18.95 39.64 2.96
C GLY A 415 17.56 39.48 2.37
N PHE A 416 16.72 38.58 2.90
CA PHE A 416 15.26 38.64 2.70
C PHE A 416 14.73 39.78 3.58
N GLU A 417 14.46 40.96 2.99
CA GLU A 417 14.08 42.14 3.78
C GLU A 417 12.79 41.90 4.61
N LYS A 418 12.87 42.19 5.92
CA LYS A 418 11.77 42.42 6.89
C LYS A 418 10.99 41.24 7.46
N SER A 419 11.40 40.00 7.25
CA SER A 419 10.87 38.85 8.02
C SER A 419 12.00 38.01 8.57
N SER A 420 12.12 37.92 9.90
CA SER A 420 12.93 36.89 10.54
C SER A 420 12.37 35.52 10.13
N VAL A 421 13.00 34.90 9.14
CA VAL A 421 12.67 33.54 8.70
C VAL A 421 13.25 32.58 9.75
N GLN A 422 12.48 31.58 10.13
CA GLN A 422 12.95 30.49 10.98
C GLN A 422 12.89 29.19 10.18
N CYS A 423 13.92 28.37 10.36
CA CYS A 423 14.01 27.05 9.78
C CYS A 423 14.03 26.02 10.91
N HIS A 424 13.32 24.92 10.72
CA HIS A 424 13.36 23.74 11.58
C HIS A 424 13.41 22.51 10.68
N ALA A 425 14.49 21.74 10.76
CA ALA A 425 14.61 20.49 10.03
C ALA A 425 14.80 19.34 11.01
N ASN A 426 14.25 18.18 10.68
CA ASN A 426 14.45 16.94 11.41
C ASN A 426 14.58 15.78 10.43
N TYR A 427 15.49 14.85 10.72
CA TYR A 427 15.60 13.59 10.01
C TYR A 427 15.01 12.48 10.86
N LEU A 428 14.15 11.67 10.25
CA LEU A 428 13.46 10.54 10.86
C LEU A 428 14.14 9.24 10.40
N PRO A 429 15.05 8.65 11.20
CA PRO A 429 15.89 7.54 10.73
C PRO A 429 15.10 6.28 10.40
N LYS A 430 14.01 6.04 11.14
CA LYS A 430 13.17 4.84 10.97
C LYS A 430 12.39 4.86 9.67
N SER A 431 11.78 6.00 9.32
CA SER A 431 11.05 6.17 8.05
C SER A 431 11.94 6.63 6.90
N LYS A 432 13.22 6.93 7.17
CA LYS A 432 14.17 7.50 6.20
C LYS A 432 13.66 8.79 5.56
N GLN A 433 12.91 9.59 6.34
CA GLN A 433 12.28 10.83 5.88
C GLN A 433 12.94 12.04 6.54
N SER A 434 13.13 13.12 5.80
CA SER A 434 13.55 14.41 6.32
C SER A 434 12.41 15.41 6.20
N HIS A 435 12.06 16.04 7.31
CA HIS A 435 11.04 17.08 7.39
C HIS A 435 11.74 18.42 7.59
N CYS A 436 11.52 19.37 6.68
CA CYS A 436 12.06 20.73 6.77
C CYS A 436 10.94 21.75 6.72
N HIS A 437 10.73 22.47 7.82
CA HIS A 437 9.81 23.58 7.95
C HIS A 437 10.57 24.90 7.85
N ILE A 438 10.11 25.80 6.98
CA ILE A 438 10.68 27.13 6.77
C ILE A 438 9.53 28.13 6.79
N TYR A 439 9.58 29.13 7.67
CA TYR A 439 8.47 30.06 7.83
C TYR A 439 8.86 31.45 8.32
N CYS A 440 8.04 32.43 7.99
CA CYS A 440 8.16 33.79 8.53
C CYS A 440 7.65 33.82 9.98
N LYS A 441 8.39 34.44 10.91
CA LYS A 441 7.98 34.58 12.34
C LYS A 441 6.60 35.23 12.55
N ARG A 442 6.11 36.03 11.60
CA ARG A 442 4.79 36.69 11.64
C ARG A 442 3.74 36.01 10.77
N CYS A 443 3.99 34.77 10.32
CA CYS A 443 3.08 34.06 9.43
C CYS A 443 1.71 33.86 10.10
N SER A 444 0.64 34.06 9.33
CA SER A 444 -0.75 33.82 9.76
C SER A 444 -1.16 32.36 9.57
N MET A 445 -0.24 31.43 9.75
CA MET A 445 -0.48 30.00 9.56
C MET A 445 -1.48 29.47 10.59
N ILE A 446 -2.41 28.65 10.13
CA ILE A 446 -3.46 28.04 10.97
C ILE A 446 -3.08 26.61 11.41
N TYR A 447 -2.24 25.91 10.65
CA TYR A 447 -1.90 24.49 10.87
C TYR A 447 -0.39 24.29 11.03
N PHE A 448 0.09 23.54 12.02
CA PHE A 448 1.50 23.14 12.13
C PHE A 448 1.60 21.61 12.30
N ASN A 449 1.92 20.92 11.22
CA ASN A 449 1.97 19.46 11.20
C ASN A 449 3.38 18.91 11.41
N PHE A 450 3.46 17.66 11.89
CA PHE A 450 4.68 16.87 12.06
C PHE A 450 5.72 17.46 13.02
N ILE A 451 5.26 18.06 14.11
CA ILE A 451 6.14 18.57 15.18
C ILE A 451 6.72 17.39 15.95
N THR A 452 8.05 17.27 16.01
CA THR A 452 8.74 16.19 16.73
C THR A 452 9.26 16.66 18.10
N ASN A 453 9.84 15.74 18.86
CA ASN A 453 10.51 16.00 20.15
C ASN A 453 11.67 17.01 20.05
N HIS A 454 12.15 17.31 18.83
CA HIS A 454 13.17 18.31 18.55
C HIS A 454 12.63 19.75 18.46
N PHE A 455 11.33 19.97 18.66
CA PHE A 455 10.75 21.30 18.63
C PHE A 455 11.21 22.17 19.83
N HIS A 456 11.88 23.28 19.54
CA HIS A 456 12.51 24.15 20.55
C HIS A 456 11.58 25.21 21.16
N GLY A 457 10.33 25.30 20.70
CA GLY A 457 9.38 26.31 21.15
C GLY A 457 9.41 27.61 20.33
N GLY A 458 8.64 28.60 20.77
CA GLY A 458 8.34 29.85 20.04
C GLY A 458 6.85 30.18 20.13
N ILE A 459 6.43 31.43 19.87
CA ILE A 459 5.02 31.83 20.04
C ILE A 459 4.32 31.93 18.67
N PHE A 460 3.27 31.13 18.49
CA PHE A 460 2.49 31.02 17.25
C PHE A 460 1.03 31.43 17.48
N HIS A 461 0.75 32.73 17.43
CA HIS A 461 -0.58 33.27 17.74
C HIS A 461 -1.70 32.86 16.77
N SER A 462 -1.36 32.50 15.54
CA SER A 462 -2.33 32.20 14.46
C SER A 462 -2.64 30.70 14.33
N VAL A 463 -1.76 29.85 14.85
CA VAL A 463 -1.92 28.40 14.72
C VAL A 463 -3.06 27.94 15.62
N ARG A 464 -3.96 27.14 15.05
CA ARG A 464 -5.12 26.54 15.70
C ARG A 464 -5.03 25.02 15.75
N LYS A 465 -4.29 24.42 14.84
CA LYS A 465 -4.30 22.97 14.65
C LYS A 465 -2.87 22.48 14.54
N ILE A 466 -2.50 21.46 15.31
CA ILE A 466 -1.17 20.86 15.21
C ILE A 466 -1.22 19.35 15.19
N SER A 467 -0.23 18.74 14.53
CA SER A 467 0.06 17.32 14.65
C SER A 467 1.46 17.09 15.18
N LEU A 468 1.55 16.22 16.18
CA LEU A 468 2.78 15.78 16.82
C LEU A 468 3.17 14.42 16.25
N LEU A 469 4.45 14.25 15.93
CA LEU A 469 5.02 12.98 15.47
C LEU A 469 5.99 12.46 16.52
N ASP A 470 5.65 11.32 17.11
CA ASP A 470 6.36 10.70 18.21
C ASP A 470 7.49 9.78 17.72
N GLU A 471 8.71 10.30 17.65
CA GLU A 471 9.92 9.48 17.41
C GLU A 471 10.53 8.93 18.69
N MET A 472 10.51 9.77 19.73
CA MET A 472 10.99 9.50 21.08
C MET A 472 9.88 9.91 22.05
N PRO A 473 9.63 9.12 23.11
CA PRO A 473 8.52 9.36 24.02
C PRO A 473 8.46 10.81 24.48
N PHE A 474 7.30 11.46 24.25
CA PHE A 474 7.07 12.80 24.75
C PHE A 474 7.01 12.79 26.28
N GLU A 475 7.74 13.73 26.86
CA GLU A 475 7.67 14.00 28.29
C GLU A 475 6.66 15.11 28.59
N ASN A 476 6.22 15.20 29.85
CA ASN A 476 5.28 16.24 30.30
C ASN A 476 5.74 17.66 29.89
N GLU A 477 7.05 17.92 29.97
CA GLU A 477 7.65 19.19 29.59
C GLU A 477 7.50 19.51 28.09
N PHE A 478 7.44 18.49 27.22
CA PHE A 478 7.18 18.69 25.81
C PHE A 478 5.74 19.19 25.59
N PHE A 479 4.75 18.56 26.22
CA PHE A 479 3.36 19.04 26.15
C PHE A 479 3.19 20.43 26.76
N ARG A 480 3.98 20.79 27.78
CA ARG A 480 3.99 22.15 28.33
C ARG A 480 4.53 23.15 27.32
N ARG A 481 5.64 22.81 26.66
CA ARG A 481 6.21 23.60 25.56
C ARG A 481 5.21 23.81 24.43
N ILE A 482 4.47 22.77 24.05
CA ILE A 482 3.39 22.85 23.06
C ILE A 482 2.32 23.85 23.51
N ALA A 483 1.79 23.73 24.72
CA ALA A 483 0.77 24.66 25.23
C ALA A 483 1.24 26.12 25.27
N GLN A 484 2.50 26.35 25.66
CA GLN A 484 3.11 27.69 25.68
C GLN A 484 3.34 28.25 24.26
N SER A 485 3.68 27.37 23.32
CA SER A 485 3.95 27.75 21.94
C SER A 485 2.70 28.08 21.12
N PHE A 486 1.59 27.41 21.43
CA PHE A 486 0.34 27.48 20.67
C PHE A 486 -0.81 27.95 21.58
N PRO A 487 -0.83 29.24 21.99
CA PRO A 487 -1.79 29.74 22.97
C PRO A 487 -3.24 29.67 22.51
N MET A 488 -3.49 29.59 21.20
CA MET A 488 -4.81 29.49 20.58
C MET A 488 -5.10 28.09 20.02
N LEU A 489 -4.43 27.04 20.53
CA LEU A 489 -4.59 25.69 20.02
C LEU A 489 -6.02 25.17 20.24
N GLU A 490 -6.65 24.77 19.15
CA GLU A 490 -8.02 24.29 19.05
C GLU A 490 -8.07 22.78 18.78
N GLU A 491 -7.16 22.25 17.97
CA GLU A 491 -7.07 20.81 17.64
C GLU A 491 -5.65 20.28 17.82
N LEU A 492 -5.52 19.16 18.53
CA LEU A 492 -4.26 18.49 18.80
C LEU A 492 -4.34 17.03 18.38
N SER A 493 -3.46 16.63 17.46
CA SER A 493 -3.27 15.23 17.09
C SER A 493 -1.90 14.74 17.50
N VAL A 494 -1.83 13.53 18.06
CA VAL A 494 -0.58 12.80 18.30
C VAL A 494 -0.57 11.56 17.42
N ILE A 495 0.42 11.46 16.54
CA ILE A 495 0.60 10.38 15.58
C ILE A 495 1.75 9.50 16.05
N ASN A 496 1.48 8.21 16.21
CA ASN A 496 2.52 7.21 16.45
C ASN A 496 2.43 6.10 15.39
N ASN A 497 3.54 5.87 14.70
CA ASN A 497 3.63 4.93 13.58
C ASN A 497 3.94 3.48 14.02
N GLU A 498 4.38 3.27 15.27
CA GLU A 498 4.76 1.95 15.79
C GLU A 498 4.40 1.76 17.27
N GLU A 499 4.20 0.50 17.68
CA GLU A 499 4.01 0.12 19.08
C GLU A 499 5.36 0.15 19.80
N GLN A 500 5.58 1.14 20.66
CA GLN A 500 6.88 1.36 21.30
C GLN A 500 7.12 0.39 22.48
N GLN A 501 8.40 0.09 22.74
CA GLN A 501 8.82 -0.56 23.98
C GLN A 501 8.60 0.40 25.16
N GLN A 502 8.06 -0.12 26.26
CA GLN A 502 7.73 0.66 27.47
C GLN A 502 8.88 1.57 27.89
N LYS A 503 8.55 2.82 28.27
CA LYS A 503 9.48 3.79 28.86
C LYS A 503 10.40 3.06 29.86
N LYS A 504 11.72 3.12 29.66
CA LYS A 504 12.66 2.81 30.74
C LYS A 504 12.24 3.70 31.91
N GLN A 505 11.81 3.11 33.02
CA GLN A 505 11.58 3.84 34.27
C GLN A 505 12.90 4.49 34.65
N VAL A 506 13.09 5.73 34.23
CA VAL A 506 14.05 6.62 34.87
C VAL A 506 13.39 6.96 36.19
N PHE A 507 13.96 6.46 37.29
CA PHE A 507 13.64 6.89 38.64
C PHE A 507 13.95 8.39 38.75
N ILE A 508 13.01 9.23 38.32
CA ILE A 508 12.96 10.63 38.70
C ILE A 508 12.32 10.63 40.09
N SER A 509 13.03 11.16 41.07
CA SER A 509 12.53 11.33 42.43
C SER A 509 11.14 11.96 42.42
N ASN A 510 10.17 11.28 43.03
CA ASN A 510 8.75 11.67 43.12
C ASN A 510 8.48 13.07 43.71
N ASN A 511 9.50 13.84 44.11
CA ASN A 511 9.33 15.13 44.76
C ASN A 511 9.19 16.33 43.80
N ASP A 512 9.55 16.21 42.51
CA ASP A 512 9.51 17.36 41.58
C ASP A 512 8.23 17.43 40.72
N LEU A 513 7.48 16.34 40.58
CA LEU A 513 6.25 16.28 39.77
C LEU A 513 4.99 16.73 40.52
N GLU A 514 4.98 16.71 41.86
CA GLU A 514 3.81 17.11 42.67
C GLU A 514 3.63 18.64 42.78
N ASN A 515 4.62 19.44 42.38
CA ASN A 515 4.59 20.91 42.53
C ASN A 515 4.41 21.71 41.23
N SER A 516 4.23 21.05 40.07
CA SER A 516 4.02 21.76 38.80
C SER A 516 2.53 21.97 38.53
N SER A 517 2.14 23.21 38.21
CA SER A 517 0.75 23.51 37.85
C SER A 517 0.31 22.71 36.60
N PRO A 518 -0.94 22.22 36.55
CA PRO A 518 -1.47 21.50 35.39
C PRO A 518 -1.32 22.32 34.11
N ILE A 519 -0.96 21.66 33.01
CA ILE A 519 -0.85 22.30 31.70
C ILE A 519 -2.24 22.72 31.24
N LYS A 520 -2.39 23.96 30.78
CA LYS A 520 -3.69 24.48 30.33
C LYS A 520 -3.76 24.53 28.82
N TYR A 521 -4.85 24.01 28.27
CA TYR A 521 -5.22 24.15 26.87
C TYR A 521 -6.59 24.84 26.79
N PRO A 522 -6.64 26.19 26.83
CA PRO A 522 -7.89 26.93 27.02
C PRO A 522 -8.85 26.89 25.81
N HIS A 523 -8.33 26.60 24.61
CA HIS A 523 -9.10 26.60 23.37
C HIS A 523 -9.27 25.20 22.75
N LEU A 524 -8.64 24.17 23.33
CA LEU A 524 -8.63 22.83 22.74
C LEU A 524 -10.01 22.20 22.83
N HIS A 525 -10.59 21.91 21.68
CA HIS A 525 -11.92 21.30 21.54
C HIS A 525 -11.88 19.99 20.73
N GLU A 526 -10.74 19.63 20.16
CA GLU A 526 -10.53 18.31 19.54
C GLU A 526 -9.17 17.73 19.93
N LEU A 527 -9.18 16.50 20.44
CA LEU A 527 -8.00 15.77 20.87
C LEU A 527 -7.98 14.38 20.25
N ARG A 528 -6.90 14.08 19.52
CA ARG A 528 -6.73 12.82 18.80
C ARG A 528 -5.49 12.09 19.27
N LEU A 529 -5.72 10.96 19.93
CA LEU A 529 -4.72 10.10 20.58
C LEU A 529 -4.85 8.69 20.01
N VAL A 530 -4.41 8.50 18.78
CA VAL A 530 -4.54 7.23 18.06
C VAL A 530 -3.20 6.51 18.05
N ARG A 531 -3.18 5.23 18.46
CA ARG A 531 -1.95 4.40 18.56
C ARG A 531 -0.86 4.94 19.48
N VAL A 532 -1.24 5.81 20.41
CA VAL A 532 -0.30 6.34 21.40
C VAL A 532 -0.20 5.43 22.62
N PRO A 533 0.90 5.46 23.38
CA PRO A 533 0.96 4.74 24.65
C PRO A 533 0.02 5.36 25.69
N ASP A 534 -0.35 4.55 26.70
CA ASP A 534 -1.33 4.93 27.73
C ASP A 534 -0.91 6.18 28.51
N ASP A 535 0.39 6.48 28.61
CA ASP A 535 0.90 7.64 29.33
C ASP A 535 0.51 8.98 28.68
N TYR A 536 0.28 9.01 27.36
CA TYR A 536 -0.21 10.21 26.66
C TYR A 536 -1.71 10.40 26.90
N VAL A 537 -2.47 9.31 26.89
CA VAL A 537 -3.88 9.33 27.29
C VAL A 537 -3.97 9.80 28.74
N GLU A 538 -3.10 9.31 29.62
CA GLU A 538 -3.01 9.74 31.00
C GLU A 538 -2.61 11.22 31.12
N GLN A 539 -1.67 11.69 30.29
CA GLN A 539 -1.23 13.10 30.27
C GLN A 539 -2.40 14.06 30.06
N PHE A 540 -3.33 13.76 29.14
CA PHE A 540 -4.46 14.64 28.84
C PHE A 540 -5.68 14.39 29.74
N LEU A 541 -5.93 13.15 30.16
CA LEU A 541 -7.12 12.83 30.95
C LEU A 541 -6.92 13.05 32.45
N LEU A 542 -5.70 13.02 33.00
CA LEU A 542 -5.49 13.36 34.42
C LEU A 542 -5.58 14.87 34.66
N ASN A 543 -6.49 15.25 35.56
CA ASN A 543 -6.70 16.65 35.95
C ASN A 543 -5.47 17.28 36.62
N THR A 544 -4.59 16.45 37.20
CA THR A 544 -3.32 16.88 37.81
C THR A 544 -2.25 17.20 36.78
N LYS A 545 -2.32 16.63 35.58
CA LYS A 545 -1.34 16.82 34.51
C LYS A 545 -1.79 17.88 33.50
N THR A 546 -3.06 17.84 33.11
CA THR A 546 -3.64 18.75 32.12
C THR A 546 -5.03 19.21 32.53
N CYS A 547 -5.31 20.50 32.37
CA CYS A 547 -6.63 21.09 32.51
C CYS A 547 -7.18 21.47 31.13
N LEU A 548 -8.25 20.78 30.71
CA LEU A 548 -8.98 21.08 29.48
C LEU A 548 -10.19 21.95 29.83
N GLU A 549 -10.25 23.21 29.40
CA GLU A 549 -11.30 24.13 29.84
C GLU A 549 -12.60 24.01 29.03
N LYS A 550 -12.50 23.54 27.78
CA LYS A 550 -13.63 23.40 26.86
C LYS A 550 -14.19 21.98 26.86
N LYS A 551 -15.46 21.87 26.44
CA LYS A 551 -16.03 20.62 25.97
C LYS A 551 -15.31 20.21 24.68
N PHE A 552 -14.97 18.93 24.53
CA PHE A 552 -14.12 18.49 23.42
C PHE A 552 -14.52 17.13 22.83
N ILE A 553 -14.05 16.89 21.62
CA ILE A 553 -14.15 15.62 20.90
C ILE A 553 -12.88 14.81 21.18
N LEU A 554 -13.02 13.54 21.54
CA LEU A 554 -11.90 12.64 21.82
C LEU A 554 -11.86 11.49 20.82
N TYR A 555 -10.70 11.25 20.21
CA TYR A 555 -10.38 10.03 19.47
C TYR A 555 -9.32 9.26 20.23
N VAL A 556 -9.61 8.01 20.59
CA VAL A 556 -8.72 7.21 21.45
C VAL A 556 -8.94 5.71 21.25
N GLU A 557 -7.93 4.90 21.52
CA GLU A 557 -8.07 3.45 21.57
C GLU A 557 -8.95 3.02 22.75
N TYR A 558 -9.91 2.12 22.50
CA TYR A 558 -10.83 1.63 23.53
C TYR A 558 -10.10 1.08 24.75
N GLU A 559 -9.08 0.25 24.53
CA GLU A 559 -8.35 -0.40 25.61
C GLU A 559 -7.54 0.60 26.45
N SER A 560 -6.89 1.57 25.81
CA SER A 560 -6.15 2.63 26.51
C SER A 560 -7.06 3.52 27.33
N LEU A 561 -8.22 3.91 26.79
CA LEU A 561 -9.23 4.65 27.55
C LEU A 561 -9.68 3.84 28.76
N GLN A 562 -9.98 2.55 28.57
CA GLN A 562 -10.40 1.66 29.66
C GLN A 562 -9.33 1.54 30.75
N ARG A 563 -8.07 1.33 30.39
CA ARG A 563 -6.95 1.20 31.34
C ARG A 563 -6.68 2.50 32.08
N VAL A 564 -6.57 3.64 31.39
CA VAL A 564 -6.22 4.93 32.00
C VAL A 564 -7.32 5.43 32.92
N THR A 565 -8.59 5.25 32.54
CA THR A 565 -9.74 5.76 33.30
C THR A 565 -10.35 4.73 34.25
N HIS A 566 -9.84 3.49 34.28
CA HIS A 566 -10.47 2.34 34.95
C HIS A 566 -11.95 2.19 34.55
N GLY A 567 -12.24 2.23 33.24
CA GLY A 567 -13.61 2.22 32.74
C GLY A 567 -14.43 3.42 33.23
N LEU A 568 -13.85 4.62 33.18
CA LEU A 568 -14.44 5.89 33.64
C LEU A 568 -14.75 5.97 35.14
N THR A 569 -14.12 5.13 35.97
CA THR A 569 -14.28 5.14 37.43
C THR A 569 -13.12 5.82 38.18
N ARG A 570 -12.01 6.15 37.51
CA ARG A 570 -10.84 6.82 38.11
C ARG A 570 -11.12 8.31 38.37
N ASP A 571 -11.27 8.68 39.64
CA ASP A 571 -11.59 10.05 40.07
C ASP A 571 -10.66 11.13 39.50
N GLN A 572 -9.36 10.85 39.41
CA GLN A 572 -8.38 11.82 38.89
C GLN A 572 -8.57 12.14 37.39
N THR A 573 -9.34 11.33 36.66
CA THR A 573 -9.66 11.57 35.24
C THR A 573 -11.03 12.21 35.02
N ARG A 574 -11.85 12.27 36.08
CA ARG A 574 -13.28 12.56 36.00
C ARG A 574 -13.58 13.93 35.39
N MET A 575 -12.96 15.01 35.87
CA MET A 575 -13.26 16.36 35.39
C MET A 575 -12.98 16.57 33.91
N ASN A 576 -11.91 15.98 33.36
CA ASN A 576 -11.64 16.05 31.92
C ASN A 576 -12.55 15.10 31.14
N CYS A 577 -12.84 13.89 31.65
CA CYS A 577 -13.76 12.96 30.98
C CYS A 577 -15.20 13.50 30.90
N GLU A 578 -15.69 14.23 31.91
CA GLU A 578 -17.01 14.86 31.92
C GLU A 578 -17.18 15.94 30.84
N LYS A 579 -16.08 16.44 30.26
CA LYS A 579 -16.08 17.43 29.18
C LYS A 579 -16.11 16.82 27.79
N ILE A 580 -15.98 15.49 27.67
CA ILE A 580 -16.06 14.80 26.37
C ILE A 580 -17.51 14.85 25.89
N ILE A 581 -17.73 15.50 24.74
CA ILE A 581 -19.07 15.59 24.11
C ILE A 581 -19.28 14.59 22.99
N GLN A 582 -18.19 14.09 22.42
CA GLN A 582 -18.21 13.12 21.33
C GLN A 582 -16.96 12.25 21.44
N LEU A 583 -17.14 10.95 21.31
CA LEU A 583 -16.11 9.95 21.52
C LEU A 583 -16.01 9.02 20.31
N TYR A 584 -14.81 8.96 19.74
CA TYR A 584 -14.45 8.03 18.68
C TYR A 584 -13.51 6.98 19.25
N LEU A 585 -13.94 5.71 19.17
CA LEU A 585 -13.17 4.57 19.66
C LEU A 585 -12.60 3.80 18.49
N CYS A 586 -11.27 3.68 18.44
CA CYS A 586 -10.61 2.74 17.53
C CYS A 586 -10.28 1.43 18.27
N TYR A 587 -10.38 0.31 17.56
CA TYR A 587 -10.10 -1.03 18.06
C TYR A 587 -8.84 -1.58 17.38
N LYS A 588 -7.87 -2.06 18.16
CA LYS A 588 -6.72 -2.81 17.61
C LYS A 588 -7.19 -4.17 17.10
N GLY A 589 -7.65 -4.21 15.85
CA GLY A 589 -7.64 -5.46 15.08
C GLY A 589 -6.20 -5.89 14.82
N LYS A 590 -5.92 -7.19 14.76
CA LYS A 590 -4.58 -7.80 14.50
C LYS A 590 -3.96 -7.49 13.12
N SER A 591 -4.27 -6.35 12.50
CA SER A 591 -3.66 -5.92 11.24
C SER A 591 -2.63 -4.82 11.49
N ILE A 592 -1.37 -5.18 11.29
CA ILE A 592 -0.23 -4.27 11.24
C ILE A 592 -0.28 -3.53 9.90
N ILE A 593 -0.86 -2.33 9.88
CA ILE A 593 -0.67 -1.34 8.80
C ILE A 593 -0.47 0.02 9.47
N PRO A 594 0.62 0.77 9.24
CA PRO A 594 0.83 2.11 9.78
C PRO A 594 -0.25 3.08 9.28
N VAL A 595 -0.77 3.94 10.16
CA VAL A 595 -1.79 4.96 9.83
C VAL A 595 -1.12 6.33 9.97
N VAL A 596 -0.44 6.76 8.91
CA VAL A 596 -0.29 8.19 8.64
C VAL A 596 -1.48 8.55 7.75
N GLN A 597 -2.19 9.66 7.98
CA GLN A 597 -3.17 10.29 7.07
C GLN A 597 -4.69 10.16 7.34
N GLU A 598 -5.16 10.22 8.59
CA GLU A 598 -6.57 10.61 8.82
C GLU A 598 -6.86 12.12 8.68
N PHE A 599 -5.93 12.96 8.18
CA PHE A 599 -6.04 14.42 8.33
C PHE A 599 -5.99 15.31 7.09
N SER A 600 -5.91 14.77 5.87
CA SER A 600 -6.08 15.63 4.67
C SER A 600 -7.53 15.98 4.36
N LEU A 601 -8.50 15.41 5.08
CA LEU A 601 -9.93 15.72 4.93
C LEU A 601 -10.37 17.12 5.43
N CYS A 602 -9.45 17.96 5.92
CA CYS A 602 -9.76 19.30 6.45
C CYS A 602 -9.11 20.46 5.67
N ALA A 603 -8.77 20.26 4.39
CA ALA A 603 -8.39 21.32 3.47
C ALA A 603 -9.40 21.42 2.30
N SER A 604 -10.62 21.85 2.62
CA SER A 604 -11.60 22.39 1.66
C SER A 604 -11.79 23.88 1.91
#